data_AF-A0A844ATC1-F1
#
_entry.id   AF-A0A844ATC1-F1
#
_cell.length_a   1.000
_cell.length_b   1.000
_cell.length_c   1.000
_cell.angle_alpha   90.00
_cell.angle_beta   90.00
_cell.angle_gamma   90.00
#
_symmetry.space_group_name_H-M   'P 1'
#
loop_
_entity.id
_entity.type
_entity.pdbx_description
1 polymer ?
#
loop_
_entity_poly.entity_id
_entity_poly.type
_entity_poly.pdbx_seq_one_letter_code
_entity_poly.pdbx_strand_id
1 'polypeptide(L)'
;MSQTILAFGSESGNAERLANQFAERLQANDPHSAPHSTPLCPLPLNQVDCSKLGADDLLLVITSSFGDGEPPANAEAFLDQLPAACSFRYAVFGLGDVSYPNFCGYSKDLDAALSQKGAHPIAARVDADIYFDGFFDQWFDAISRYLAGDPAQAAALDLQVAAYGDSAPYEAKILRHDRISDSVLNVELDIAGSGIQYAPGDLVYLYPQNDPFLMMALATWFEADVSALAQKDLRALPKTLLKTVARATGDSDLAELLKFKNRAALQDYLYGLDILDLLETRDPGKLITLDDLQEVLPDIAPRAYSIASASPQKLRLCMREISYDHSGRKHLGLSTGYMAARAVGDSVPIAVRPNPEFAFDADRPALMIGTGVGVAPFISYLEQQSQQDESQTNILCFGEKLSHCDFLYGDFLTSCQAMGTLSTLITAYSRDHEQKFYVQDAMRANADALYGAIQSGAVIYVCGNKSHLGGAVNDALLDVFQQAGQNSPEEASAMLRALETAGRIRRDLF
;
A
#
# COMPACT_ATOMS: atom_id res chain seq x y z
N MET A 1 -17.07 -45.87 0.25
CA MET A 1 -16.25 -45.23 -0.79
C MET A 1 -15.88 -43.88 -0.23
N SER A 2 -14.59 -43.53 -0.22
CA SER A 2 -14.13 -42.21 0.26
C SER A 2 -14.63 -41.13 -0.70
N GLN A 3 -15.30 -40.12 -0.16
CA GLN A 3 -15.79 -38.95 -0.89
C GLN A 3 -14.87 -37.75 -0.62
N THR A 4 -14.63 -36.94 -1.66
CA THR A 4 -14.05 -35.60 -1.51
C THR A 4 -15.12 -34.56 -1.79
N ILE A 5 -15.31 -33.61 -0.88
CA ILE A 5 -16.17 -32.43 -1.07
C ILE A 5 -15.27 -31.22 -1.21
N LEU A 6 -15.49 -30.43 -2.26
CA LEU A 6 -14.91 -29.11 -2.42
C LEU A 6 -16.00 -28.07 -2.14
N ALA A 7 -15.75 -27.18 -1.19
CA ALA A 7 -16.71 -26.18 -0.75
C ALA A 7 -16.09 -24.79 -0.70
N PHE A 8 -16.94 -23.76 -0.83
CA PHE A 8 -16.50 -22.38 -0.80
C PHE A 8 -17.40 -21.45 0.02
N GLY A 9 -16.77 -20.47 0.67
CA GLY A 9 -17.43 -19.31 1.27
C GLY A 9 -16.95 -18.03 0.58
N SER A 10 -17.84 -17.28 -0.06
CA SER A 10 -17.46 -16.20 -0.98
C SER A 10 -18.51 -15.09 -0.96
N GLU A 11 -18.08 -13.85 -0.71
CA GLU A 11 -18.96 -12.67 -0.82
C GLU A 11 -18.78 -11.99 -2.19
N SER A 12 -17.53 -11.75 -2.60
CA SER A 12 -17.18 -11.03 -3.84
C SER A 12 -16.87 -11.94 -5.03
N GLY A 13 -16.93 -13.27 -4.87
CA GLY A 13 -16.70 -14.25 -5.93
C GLY A 13 -15.29 -14.84 -6.02
N ASN A 14 -14.29 -14.31 -5.29
CA ASN A 14 -12.91 -14.80 -5.37
C ASN A 14 -12.74 -16.27 -4.93
N ALA A 15 -13.29 -16.63 -3.77
CA ALA A 15 -13.19 -18.00 -3.26
C ALA A 15 -13.95 -19.01 -4.14
N GLU A 16 -15.10 -18.60 -4.69
CA GLU A 16 -15.86 -19.39 -5.67
C GLU A 16 -15.07 -19.61 -6.96
N ARG A 17 -14.44 -18.55 -7.50
CA ARG A 17 -13.57 -18.63 -8.67
C ARG A 17 -12.44 -19.64 -8.46
N LEU A 18 -11.75 -19.56 -7.32
CA LEU A 18 -10.66 -20.48 -6.99
C LEU A 18 -11.14 -21.93 -6.81
N ALA A 19 -12.32 -22.15 -6.23
CA ALA A 19 -12.89 -23.49 -6.12
C ALA A 19 -13.23 -24.10 -7.48
N ASN A 20 -13.82 -23.31 -8.38
CA ASN A 20 -14.04 -23.76 -9.76
C ASN A 20 -12.71 -24.04 -10.49
N GLN A 21 -11.73 -23.16 -10.34
CA GLN A 21 -10.39 -23.36 -10.91
C GLN A 21 -9.70 -24.62 -10.36
N PHE A 22 -9.84 -24.92 -9.07
CA PHE A 22 -9.31 -26.14 -8.47
C PHE A 22 -9.91 -27.39 -9.13
N ALA A 23 -11.24 -27.43 -9.26
CA ALA A 23 -11.95 -28.55 -9.87
C ALA A 23 -11.55 -28.77 -11.33
N GLU A 24 -11.49 -27.69 -12.12
CA GLU A 24 -11.08 -27.73 -13.53
C GLU A 24 -9.64 -28.21 -13.70
N ARG A 25 -8.70 -27.67 -12.91
CA ARG A 25 -7.28 -28.06 -12.96
C ARG A 25 -7.08 -29.52 -12.54
N LEU A 26 -7.79 -30.00 -11.52
CA LEU A 26 -7.70 -31.40 -11.09
C LEU A 26 -8.20 -32.35 -12.19
N GLN A 27 -9.29 -31.99 -12.87
CA GLN A 27 -9.81 -32.77 -14.01
C GLN A 27 -8.83 -32.80 -15.19
N ALA A 28 -8.14 -31.69 -15.46
CA ALA A 28 -7.14 -31.60 -16.53
C ALA A 28 -5.86 -32.41 -16.23
N ASN A 29 -5.47 -32.51 -14.95
CA ASN A 29 -4.23 -33.12 -14.49
C ASN A 29 -4.31 -34.63 -14.18
N ASP A 30 -5.43 -35.30 -14.46
CA ASP A 30 -5.56 -36.76 -14.29
C ASP A 30 -5.39 -37.51 -15.63
N PRO A 31 -4.16 -37.89 -16.03
CA PRO A 31 -3.92 -38.67 -17.25
C PRO A 31 -4.43 -40.12 -17.17
N HIS A 32 -4.95 -40.55 -16.02
CA HIS A 32 -5.44 -41.91 -15.78
C HIS A 32 -6.93 -41.98 -15.41
N SER A 33 -7.69 -40.87 -15.55
CA SER A 33 -9.12 -40.90 -15.32
C SER A 33 -9.78 -41.90 -16.29
N ALA A 34 -10.12 -43.08 -15.77
CA ALA A 34 -11.19 -43.87 -16.36
C ALA A 34 -12.42 -42.96 -16.52
N PRO A 35 -13.28 -43.15 -17.52
CA PRO A 35 -14.47 -42.33 -17.78
C PRO A 35 -15.56 -42.34 -16.65
N HIS A 36 -15.18 -42.67 -15.41
CA HIS A 36 -16.02 -42.85 -14.23
C HIS A 36 -15.55 -42.08 -12.97
N SER A 37 -14.49 -41.28 -13.03
CA SER A 37 -14.17 -40.33 -11.95
C SER A 37 -15.21 -39.21 -11.95
N THR A 38 -16.05 -39.10 -10.92
CA THR A 38 -17.05 -38.02 -10.81
C THR A 38 -16.33 -36.68 -10.67
N PRO A 39 -16.60 -35.67 -11.52
CA PRO A 39 -16.00 -34.35 -11.38
C PRO A 39 -16.38 -33.75 -10.03
N LEU A 40 -15.41 -33.10 -9.37
CA LEU A 40 -15.69 -32.32 -8.17
C LEU A 40 -16.50 -31.09 -8.56
N CYS A 41 -17.73 -31.00 -8.08
CA CYS A 41 -18.55 -29.80 -8.22
C CYS A 41 -18.42 -28.98 -6.94
N PRO A 42 -17.83 -27.77 -6.97
CA PRO A 42 -17.79 -26.90 -5.80
C PRO A 42 -19.19 -26.57 -5.28
N LEU A 43 -19.36 -26.56 -3.95
CA LEU A 43 -20.62 -26.23 -3.29
C LEU A 43 -20.46 -25.03 -2.34
N PRO A 44 -21.46 -24.15 -2.21
CA PRO A 44 -21.48 -23.17 -1.13
C PRO A 44 -21.39 -23.86 0.24
N LEU A 45 -20.63 -23.28 1.16
CA LEU A 45 -20.30 -23.93 2.43
C LEU A 45 -21.55 -24.25 3.27
N ASN A 46 -22.56 -23.37 3.28
CA ASN A 46 -23.85 -23.61 3.92
C ASN A 46 -24.64 -24.81 3.37
N GLN A 47 -24.25 -25.38 2.23
CA GLN A 47 -24.90 -26.56 1.64
C GLN A 47 -24.19 -27.88 2.00
N VAL A 48 -23.06 -27.81 2.71
CA VAL A 48 -22.28 -29.00 3.10
C VAL A 48 -22.86 -29.62 4.36
N ASP A 49 -23.40 -30.83 4.22
CA ASP A 49 -23.91 -31.61 5.35
C ASP A 49 -22.81 -32.51 5.93
N CYS A 50 -22.10 -31.99 6.93
CA CYS A 50 -21.00 -32.70 7.60
C CYS A 50 -21.45 -33.94 8.38
N SER A 51 -22.76 -34.11 8.67
CA SER A 51 -23.26 -35.30 9.36
C SER A 51 -23.17 -36.57 8.52
N LYS A 52 -22.99 -36.42 7.20
CA LYS A 52 -22.84 -37.51 6.23
C LYS A 52 -21.39 -37.93 5.99
N LEU A 53 -20.42 -37.20 6.55
CA LEU A 53 -18.99 -37.44 6.33
C LEU A 53 -18.41 -38.39 7.37
N GLY A 54 -17.72 -39.43 6.89
CA GLY A 54 -16.97 -40.39 7.69
C GLY A 54 -15.46 -40.13 7.70
N ALA A 55 -14.72 -40.96 8.44
CA ALA A 55 -13.28 -40.76 8.65
C ALA A 55 -12.42 -40.81 7.37
N ASP A 56 -12.87 -41.55 6.37
CA ASP A 56 -12.17 -41.66 5.08
C ASP A 56 -12.52 -40.52 4.11
N ASP A 57 -13.48 -39.67 4.45
CA ASP A 57 -13.90 -38.56 3.60
C ASP A 57 -13.01 -37.34 3.80
N LEU A 58 -12.98 -36.47 2.79
CA LEU A 58 -12.16 -35.26 2.76
C LEU A 58 -13.03 -34.03 2.43
N LEU A 59 -12.95 -33.00 3.26
CA LEU A 59 -13.54 -31.69 3.02
C LEU A 59 -12.45 -30.67 2.68
N LEU A 60 -12.45 -30.16 1.46
CA LEU A 60 -11.63 -29.05 1.02
C LEU A 60 -12.46 -27.77 1.08
N VAL A 61 -12.00 -26.77 1.83
CA VAL A 61 -12.71 -25.49 1.96
C VAL A 61 -11.84 -24.35 1.44
N ILE A 62 -12.41 -23.52 0.57
CA ILE A 62 -11.81 -22.25 0.13
C ILE A 62 -12.75 -21.14 0.57
N THR A 63 -12.37 -20.32 1.54
CA THR A 63 -13.29 -19.30 2.10
C THR A 63 -12.63 -17.95 2.28
N SER A 64 -13.35 -16.88 1.93
CA SER A 64 -12.99 -15.52 2.32
C SER A 64 -13.49 -15.20 3.74
N SER A 65 -12.97 -14.12 4.31
CA SER A 65 -13.60 -13.41 5.44
C SER A 65 -14.23 -12.11 4.93
N PHE A 66 -15.30 -11.64 5.59
CA PHE A 66 -16.01 -10.41 5.26
C PHE A 66 -16.08 -9.48 6.48
N GLY A 67 -16.35 -8.19 6.26
CA GLY A 67 -16.40 -7.21 7.35
C GLY A 67 -15.10 -7.18 8.16
N ASP A 68 -15.21 -7.40 9.47
CA ASP A 68 -14.07 -7.52 10.39
C ASP A 68 -13.79 -8.99 10.73
N GLY A 69 -13.61 -9.84 9.72
CA GLY A 69 -13.29 -11.25 9.91
C GLY A 69 -14.50 -12.20 10.02
N GLU A 70 -15.70 -11.73 9.71
CA GLU A 70 -16.95 -12.48 9.73
C GLU A 70 -17.08 -13.47 8.56
N PRO A 71 -17.95 -14.50 8.64
CA PRO A 71 -18.26 -15.36 7.50
C PRO A 71 -18.88 -14.59 6.33
N PRO A 72 -18.60 -15.01 5.09
CA PRO A 72 -19.43 -14.68 3.93
C PRO A 72 -20.87 -15.20 4.09
N ALA A 73 -21.84 -14.56 3.42
CA ALA A 73 -23.26 -14.90 3.54
C ALA A 73 -23.55 -16.38 3.19
N ASN A 74 -22.81 -16.97 2.25
CA ASN A 74 -22.96 -18.38 1.88
C ASN A 74 -22.19 -19.37 2.77
N ALA A 75 -21.61 -18.90 3.87
CA ALA A 75 -20.88 -19.67 4.88
C ALA A 75 -21.33 -19.39 6.34
N GLU A 76 -22.16 -18.37 6.56
CA GLU A 76 -22.57 -17.90 7.89
C GLU A 76 -23.20 -18.98 8.80
N ALA A 77 -23.91 -19.95 8.21
CA ALA A 77 -24.63 -20.97 8.97
C ALA A 77 -23.80 -22.26 9.18
N PHE A 78 -22.64 -22.37 8.53
CA PHE A 78 -21.89 -23.63 8.50
C PHE A 78 -21.40 -24.07 9.88
N LEU A 79 -20.82 -23.15 10.67
CA LEU A 79 -20.27 -23.48 11.99
C LEU A 79 -21.36 -23.98 12.95
N ASP A 80 -22.54 -23.38 12.89
CA ASP A 80 -23.71 -23.78 13.70
C ASP A 80 -24.27 -25.15 13.30
N GLN A 81 -24.09 -25.54 12.03
CA GLN A 81 -24.54 -26.83 11.49
C GLN A 81 -23.55 -27.98 11.74
N LEU A 82 -22.34 -27.69 12.23
CA LEU A 82 -21.33 -28.72 12.47
C LEU A 82 -21.80 -29.73 13.54
N PRO A 83 -21.71 -31.05 13.28
CA PRO A 83 -22.11 -32.07 14.25
C PRO A 83 -21.26 -31.96 15.53
N ALA A 84 -21.73 -32.58 16.62
CA ALA A 84 -21.03 -32.56 17.90
C ALA A 84 -19.63 -33.21 17.82
N ALA A 85 -19.46 -34.18 16.91
CA ALA A 85 -18.19 -34.80 16.59
C ALA A 85 -18.04 -34.94 15.06
N CYS A 86 -16.88 -34.60 14.55
CA CYS A 86 -16.46 -34.74 13.17
C CYS A 86 -15.30 -35.74 13.15
N SER A 87 -15.28 -36.68 12.19
CA SER A 87 -14.18 -37.67 12.08
C SER A 87 -13.44 -37.60 10.75
N PHE A 88 -13.96 -36.82 9.80
CA PHE A 88 -13.41 -36.67 8.46
C PHE A 88 -12.12 -35.84 8.44
N ARG A 89 -11.44 -35.90 7.29
CA ARG A 89 -10.23 -35.13 7.02
C ARG A 89 -10.58 -33.80 6.37
N TYR A 90 -9.76 -32.77 6.56
CA TYR A 90 -10.03 -31.47 5.93
C TYR A 90 -8.77 -30.66 5.60
N ALA A 91 -8.91 -29.68 4.69
CA ALA A 91 -7.93 -28.62 4.46
C ALA A 91 -8.68 -27.30 4.20
N VAL A 92 -8.13 -26.19 4.68
CA VAL A 92 -8.72 -24.85 4.55
C VAL A 92 -7.76 -23.91 3.85
N PHE A 93 -8.24 -23.25 2.81
CA PHE A 93 -7.62 -22.11 2.15
C PHE A 93 -8.39 -20.84 2.51
N GLY A 94 -7.83 -20.01 3.38
CA GLY A 94 -8.40 -18.76 3.83
C GLY A 94 -7.95 -17.58 2.95
N LEU A 95 -8.90 -16.77 2.50
CA LEU A 95 -8.64 -15.48 1.86
C LEU A 95 -8.97 -14.36 2.85
N GLY A 96 -8.04 -13.43 3.03
CA GLY A 96 -8.20 -12.25 3.86
C GLY A 96 -7.49 -11.04 3.25
N ASP A 97 -7.55 -9.93 3.98
CA ASP A 97 -6.83 -8.70 3.68
C ASP A 97 -6.12 -8.23 4.96
N VAL A 98 -4.80 -8.14 4.94
CA VAL A 98 -3.99 -7.75 6.11
C VAL A 98 -4.26 -6.31 6.58
N SER A 99 -4.95 -5.52 5.77
CA SER A 99 -5.40 -4.17 6.12
C SER A 99 -6.54 -4.18 7.14
N TYR A 100 -7.20 -5.32 7.35
CA TYR A 100 -8.28 -5.49 8.32
C TYR A 100 -7.76 -6.09 9.65
N PRO A 101 -8.30 -5.64 10.81
CA PRO A 101 -7.85 -6.13 12.11
C PRO A 101 -7.91 -7.65 12.26
N ASN A 102 -9.01 -8.26 11.83
CA ASN A 102 -9.22 -9.71 11.92
C ASN A 102 -8.87 -10.43 10.60
N PHE A 103 -7.62 -10.28 10.14
CA PHE A 103 -7.10 -10.96 8.96
C PHE A 103 -7.38 -12.48 8.99
N CYS A 104 -8.02 -13.01 7.94
CA CYS A 104 -8.45 -14.41 7.82
C CYS A 104 -9.35 -14.92 8.96
N GLY A 105 -10.05 -14.02 9.67
CA GLY A 105 -10.83 -14.32 10.88
C GLY A 105 -11.74 -15.54 10.75
N TYR A 106 -12.61 -15.59 9.74
CA TYR A 106 -13.55 -16.69 9.59
C TYR A 106 -12.87 -18.03 9.29
N SER A 107 -11.81 -18.03 8.48
CA SER A 107 -11.06 -19.26 8.20
C SER A 107 -10.32 -19.79 9.43
N LYS A 108 -9.86 -18.90 10.33
CA LYS A 108 -9.30 -19.25 11.64
C LYS A 108 -10.34 -19.89 12.54
N ASP A 109 -11.52 -19.28 12.63
CA ASP A 109 -12.63 -19.80 13.42
C ASP A 109 -13.12 -21.16 12.90
N LEU A 110 -13.18 -21.32 11.58
CA LEU A 110 -13.55 -22.57 10.92
C LEU A 110 -12.57 -23.70 11.23
N ASP A 111 -11.27 -23.46 11.05
CA ASP A 111 -10.23 -24.44 11.34
C ASP A 111 -10.22 -24.82 12.83
N ALA A 112 -10.36 -23.84 13.73
CA ALA A 112 -10.48 -24.08 15.16
C ALA A 112 -11.72 -24.92 15.51
N ALA A 113 -12.88 -24.61 14.94
CA ALA A 113 -14.13 -25.33 15.20
C ALA A 113 -14.09 -26.78 14.69
N LEU A 114 -13.54 -27.01 13.49
CA LEU A 114 -13.37 -28.35 12.92
C LEU A 114 -12.42 -29.19 13.77
N SER A 115 -11.26 -28.63 14.15
CA SER A 115 -10.28 -29.29 15.02
C SER A 115 -10.87 -29.61 16.40
N GLN A 116 -11.58 -28.66 17.02
CA GLN A 116 -12.21 -28.85 18.33
C GLN A 116 -13.28 -29.95 18.31
N LYS A 117 -13.99 -30.12 17.18
CA LYS A 117 -14.99 -31.18 16.98
C LYS A 117 -14.36 -32.51 16.54
N GLY A 118 -13.04 -32.60 16.38
CA GLY A 118 -12.31 -33.84 16.14
C GLY A 118 -12.00 -34.16 14.67
N ALA A 119 -12.29 -33.24 13.73
CA ALA A 119 -11.86 -33.42 12.35
C ALA A 119 -10.32 -33.34 12.23
N HIS A 120 -9.76 -34.00 11.21
CA HIS A 120 -8.31 -34.13 11.07
C HIS A 120 -7.76 -33.28 9.91
N PRO A 121 -6.92 -32.25 10.17
CA PRO A 121 -6.33 -31.47 9.09
C PRO A 121 -5.29 -32.30 8.33
N ILE A 122 -5.30 -32.21 7.00
CA ILE A 122 -4.30 -32.85 6.13
C ILE A 122 -3.12 -31.91 5.79
N ALA A 123 -3.30 -30.62 6.03
CA ALA A 123 -2.34 -29.54 5.85
C ALA A 123 -2.65 -28.44 6.87
N ALA A 124 -1.66 -27.57 7.16
CA ALA A 124 -1.95 -26.33 7.89
C ALA A 124 -2.93 -25.46 7.09
N ARG A 125 -3.79 -24.71 7.81
CA ARG A 125 -4.64 -23.69 7.18
C ARG A 125 -3.75 -22.68 6.47
N VAL A 126 -4.13 -22.31 5.24
CA VAL A 126 -3.51 -21.21 4.51
C VAL A 126 -4.18 -19.91 4.90
N ASP A 127 -3.38 -18.90 5.28
CA ASP A 127 -3.85 -17.54 5.53
C ASP A 127 -3.29 -16.65 4.40
N ALA A 128 -4.05 -16.52 3.29
CA ALA A 128 -3.62 -15.78 2.12
C ALA A 128 -4.17 -14.34 2.12
N ASP A 129 -3.28 -13.37 1.87
CA ASP A 129 -3.64 -11.97 1.64
C ASP A 129 -4.19 -11.76 0.23
N ILE A 130 -4.49 -10.51 -0.16
CA ILE A 130 -5.10 -10.18 -1.46
C ILE A 130 -4.30 -10.68 -2.68
N TYR A 131 -3.00 -10.98 -2.52
CA TYR A 131 -2.12 -11.57 -3.52
C TYR A 131 -2.12 -13.11 -3.49
N PHE A 132 -3.30 -13.71 -3.33
CA PHE A 132 -3.47 -15.13 -3.02
C PHE A 132 -3.19 -16.10 -4.18
N ASP A 133 -3.03 -15.66 -5.43
CA ASP A 133 -2.90 -16.60 -6.56
C ASP A 133 -1.66 -17.52 -6.42
N GLY A 134 -0.52 -16.98 -5.98
CA GLY A 134 0.70 -17.78 -5.73
C GLY A 134 0.58 -18.71 -4.51
N PHE A 135 -0.23 -18.34 -3.51
CA PHE A 135 -0.58 -19.22 -2.40
C PHE A 135 -1.47 -20.36 -2.89
N PHE A 136 -2.45 -20.04 -3.73
CA PHE A 136 -3.39 -21.00 -4.28
C PHE A 136 -2.70 -22.03 -5.18
N ASP A 137 -1.75 -21.61 -6.02
CA ASP A 137 -1.00 -22.53 -6.87
C ASP A 137 -0.19 -23.55 -6.04
N GLN A 138 0.51 -23.09 -4.99
CA GLN A 138 1.25 -23.97 -4.09
C GLN A 138 0.33 -24.91 -3.30
N TRP A 139 -0.80 -24.40 -2.80
CA TRP A 139 -1.80 -25.20 -2.11
C TRP A 139 -2.42 -26.25 -3.05
N PHE A 140 -2.78 -25.86 -4.27
CA PHE A 140 -3.29 -26.77 -5.31
C PHE A 140 -2.31 -27.92 -5.60
N ASP A 141 -1.02 -27.60 -5.79
CA ASP A 141 0.01 -28.61 -6.04
C ASP A 141 0.17 -29.58 -4.85
N ALA A 142 0.10 -29.09 -3.62
CA ALA A 142 0.20 -29.92 -2.43
C ALA A 142 -1.02 -30.84 -2.25
N ILE A 143 -2.24 -30.30 -2.41
CA ILE A 143 -3.48 -31.07 -2.25
C ILE A 143 -3.69 -32.05 -3.40
N SER A 144 -3.35 -31.69 -4.64
CA SER A 144 -3.44 -32.61 -5.79
C SER A 144 -2.53 -33.83 -5.64
N ARG A 145 -1.30 -33.65 -5.11
CA ARG A 145 -0.40 -34.77 -4.77
C ARG A 145 -0.95 -35.63 -3.63
N TYR A 146 -1.56 -35.01 -2.61
CA TYR A 146 -2.24 -35.74 -1.55
C TYR A 146 -3.38 -36.62 -2.10
N LEU A 147 -4.21 -36.09 -3.00
CA LEU A 147 -5.28 -36.84 -3.66
C LEU A 147 -4.74 -37.97 -4.55
N ALA A 148 -3.54 -37.79 -5.13
CA ALA A 148 -2.82 -38.83 -5.88
C ALA A 148 -2.13 -39.89 -4.98
N GLY A 149 -2.23 -39.77 -3.65
CA GLY A 149 -1.68 -40.74 -2.70
C GLY A 149 -0.30 -40.41 -2.13
N ASP A 150 0.21 -39.19 -2.32
CA ASP A 150 1.44 -38.69 -1.70
C ASP A 150 1.13 -37.63 -0.62
N PRO A 151 0.96 -38.02 0.65
CA PRO A 151 0.54 -37.10 1.70
C PRO A 151 1.65 -36.18 2.23
N ALA A 152 2.92 -36.42 1.89
CA ALA A 152 4.04 -35.71 2.49
C ALA A 152 4.05 -34.21 2.16
N GLN A 153 3.61 -33.84 0.95
CA GLN A 153 3.61 -32.46 0.46
C GLN A 153 2.54 -31.60 1.15
N ALA A 154 1.35 -32.14 1.36
CA ALA A 154 0.29 -31.44 2.10
C ALA A 154 0.68 -31.22 3.57
N ALA A 155 1.30 -32.22 4.21
CA ALA A 155 1.74 -32.10 5.60
C ALA A 155 2.90 -31.11 5.80
N ALA A 156 3.72 -30.87 4.78
CA ALA A 156 4.83 -29.92 4.81
C ALA A 156 4.42 -28.48 4.46
N LEU A 157 3.15 -28.27 4.08
CA LEU A 157 2.67 -26.97 3.64
C LEU A 157 2.54 -26.02 4.83
N ASP A 158 3.23 -24.89 4.77
CA ASP A 158 3.13 -23.79 5.72
C ASP A 158 3.04 -22.47 4.95
N LEU A 159 1.82 -21.99 4.77
CA LEU A 159 1.48 -20.85 3.92
C LEU A 159 0.59 -19.87 4.70
N GLN A 160 1.13 -19.31 5.78
CA GLN A 160 0.41 -18.32 6.59
C GLN A 160 1.08 -16.95 6.46
N VAL A 161 0.39 -16.00 5.83
CA VAL A 161 0.85 -14.61 5.81
C VAL A 161 0.74 -14.04 7.23
N ALA A 162 1.81 -13.41 7.70
CA ALA A 162 1.74 -12.60 8.90
C ALA A 162 1.08 -11.25 8.56
N ALA A 163 -0.04 -10.93 9.22
CA ALA A 163 -0.64 -9.61 9.10
C ALA A 163 0.20 -8.61 9.90
N TYR A 164 0.91 -7.74 9.18
CA TYR A 164 1.61 -6.62 9.78
C TYR A 164 0.76 -5.36 9.69
N GLY A 165 0.61 -4.67 10.81
CA GLY A 165 -0.25 -3.50 10.92
C GLY A 165 0.08 -2.66 12.14
N ASP A 166 -0.82 -1.76 12.51
CA ASP A 166 -0.54 -0.74 13.53
C ASP A 166 -0.20 -1.33 14.91
N SER A 167 -0.74 -2.51 15.23
CA SER A 167 -0.50 -3.22 16.49
C SER A 167 0.74 -4.12 16.48
N ALA A 168 1.23 -4.51 15.30
CA ALA A 168 2.34 -5.44 15.11
C ALA A 168 3.02 -5.20 13.76
N PRO A 169 3.80 -4.12 13.60
CA PRO A 169 4.54 -3.85 12.37
C PRO A 169 5.69 -4.85 12.21
N TYR A 170 6.13 -5.07 10.97
CA TYR A 170 7.32 -5.85 10.67
C TYR A 170 8.58 -5.01 10.86
N GLU A 171 9.55 -5.52 11.63
CA GLU A 171 10.83 -4.86 11.84
C GLU A 171 11.79 -5.13 10.67
N ALA A 172 11.68 -4.32 9.62
CA ALA A 172 12.46 -4.48 8.40
C ALA A 172 13.87 -3.93 8.57
N LYS A 173 14.88 -4.75 8.24
CA LYS A 173 16.28 -4.35 8.31
C LYS A 173 16.65 -3.47 7.12
N ILE A 174 17.36 -2.37 7.36
CA ILE A 174 17.88 -1.50 6.31
C ILE A 174 19.08 -2.16 5.65
N LEU A 175 18.93 -2.52 4.37
CA LEU A 175 19.97 -3.10 3.53
C LEU A 175 20.81 -2.04 2.81
N ARG A 176 20.17 -0.94 2.44
CA ARG A 176 20.79 0.17 1.71
C ARG A 176 20.21 1.49 2.19
N HIS A 177 21.05 2.51 2.33
CA HIS A 177 20.65 3.86 2.71
C HIS A 177 21.60 4.86 2.06
N ASP A 178 21.18 5.40 0.91
CA ASP A 178 21.99 6.35 0.14
C ASP A 178 21.18 7.61 -0.18
N ARG A 179 21.89 8.68 -0.54
CA ARG A 179 21.30 9.87 -1.16
C ARG A 179 21.45 9.79 -2.67
N ILE A 180 20.33 9.81 -3.39
CA ILE A 180 20.30 9.89 -4.86
C ILE A 180 20.16 11.33 -5.37
N SER A 181 19.85 12.27 -4.47
CA SER A 181 20.13 13.70 -4.63
C SER A 181 20.39 14.33 -3.26
N ASP A 182 20.72 15.63 -3.19
CA ASP A 182 21.01 16.35 -1.94
C ASP A 182 19.95 16.11 -0.84
N SER A 183 18.69 15.96 -1.24
CA SER A 183 17.56 15.82 -0.32
C SER A 183 16.70 14.57 -0.57
N VAL A 184 17.08 13.66 -1.47
CA VAL A 184 16.31 12.45 -1.73
C VAL A 184 17.09 11.21 -1.30
N LEU A 185 16.51 10.48 -0.35
CA LEU A 185 17.01 9.20 0.13
C LEU A 185 16.46 8.07 -0.73
N ASN A 186 17.32 7.10 -0.98
CA ASN A 186 17.01 5.80 -1.53
C ASN A 186 17.32 4.75 -0.47
N VAL A 187 16.28 4.14 0.08
CA VAL A 187 16.40 3.17 1.18
C VAL A 187 15.86 1.83 0.73
N GLU A 188 16.63 0.76 0.90
CA GLU A 188 16.20 -0.61 0.64
C GLU A 188 16.04 -1.36 1.96
N LEU A 189 14.88 -1.97 2.14
CA LEU A 189 14.47 -2.71 3.32
C LEU A 189 14.41 -4.21 3.00
N ASP A 190 14.90 -5.04 3.91
CA ASP A 190 14.76 -6.49 3.86
C ASP A 190 13.34 -6.89 4.28
N ILE A 191 12.66 -7.64 3.43
CA ILE A 191 11.36 -8.26 3.73
C ILE A 191 11.40 -9.77 3.49
N ALA A 192 12.59 -10.35 3.30
CA ALA A 192 12.73 -11.78 3.05
C ALA A 192 12.19 -12.61 4.23
N GLY A 193 11.35 -13.60 3.93
CA GLY A 193 10.75 -14.47 4.95
C GLY A 193 9.67 -13.81 5.82
N SER A 194 9.32 -12.55 5.56
CA SER A 194 8.20 -11.89 6.25
C SER A 194 6.81 -12.39 5.80
N GLY A 195 6.73 -12.92 4.57
CA GLY A 195 5.44 -13.22 3.92
C GLY A 195 4.75 -11.97 3.34
N ILE A 196 5.33 -10.78 3.48
CA ILE A 196 4.83 -9.55 2.83
C ILE A 196 4.88 -9.73 1.31
N GLN A 197 3.75 -9.44 0.68
CA GLN A 197 3.63 -9.35 -0.77
C GLN A 197 3.07 -7.99 -1.15
N TYR A 198 3.49 -7.50 -2.31
CA TYR A 198 3.08 -6.20 -2.80
C TYR A 198 3.23 -6.11 -4.32
N ALA A 199 2.49 -5.20 -4.94
CA ALA A 199 2.55 -4.92 -6.36
C ALA A 199 2.94 -3.45 -6.63
N PRO A 200 3.35 -3.10 -7.86
CA PRO A 200 3.54 -1.69 -8.21
C PRO A 200 2.28 -0.86 -7.94
N GLY A 201 2.49 0.30 -7.33
CA GLY A 201 1.42 1.21 -6.89
C GLY A 201 1.07 1.09 -5.41
N ASP A 202 1.43 -0.01 -4.74
CA ASP A 202 1.18 -0.21 -3.31
C ASP A 202 2.00 0.73 -2.41
N LEU A 203 1.55 0.81 -1.17
CA LEU A 203 2.08 1.71 -0.15
C LEU A 203 2.77 0.93 0.96
N VAL A 204 3.92 1.42 1.38
CA VAL A 204 4.54 1.03 2.64
C VAL A 204 4.28 2.12 3.69
N TYR A 205 3.84 1.71 4.85
CA TYR A 205 3.60 2.52 6.02
C TYR A 205 4.79 2.38 6.95
N LEU A 206 5.53 3.48 7.15
CA LEU A 206 6.61 3.57 8.13
C LEU A 206 6.05 4.08 9.46
N TYR A 207 6.47 3.48 10.58
CA TYR A 207 6.07 3.91 11.93
C TYR A 207 7.22 4.70 12.58
N PRO A 208 7.28 6.04 12.40
CA PRO A 208 8.43 6.82 12.86
C PRO A 208 8.39 7.10 14.35
N GLN A 209 9.53 7.53 14.88
CA GLN A 209 9.66 8.04 16.24
C GLN A 209 10.04 9.51 16.23
N ASN A 210 9.74 10.22 17.31
CA ASN A 210 10.15 11.61 17.50
C ASN A 210 11.68 11.77 17.45
N ASP A 211 12.12 12.93 16.98
CA ASP A 211 13.54 13.30 16.99
C ASP A 211 14.07 13.34 18.45
N PRO A 212 15.12 12.56 18.78
CA PRO A 212 15.72 12.58 20.11
C PRO A 212 16.19 13.98 20.55
N PHE A 213 16.61 14.84 19.62
CA PHE A 213 17.02 16.20 19.96
C PHE A 213 15.85 17.08 20.36
N LEU A 214 14.69 16.95 19.70
CA LEU A 214 13.46 17.63 20.10
C LEU A 214 12.97 17.13 21.47
N MET A 215 13.01 15.82 21.71
CA MET A 215 12.68 15.23 23.02
C MET A 215 13.57 15.78 24.14
N MET A 216 14.88 15.86 23.90
CA MET A 216 15.83 16.43 24.87
C MET A 216 15.60 17.93 25.13
N ALA A 217 15.26 18.69 24.08
CA ALA A 217 14.95 20.11 24.21
C ALA A 217 13.67 20.32 25.03
N LEU A 218 12.64 19.50 24.83
CA LEU A 218 11.42 19.52 25.65
C LEU A 218 11.69 19.11 27.09
N ALA A 219 12.52 18.09 27.34
CA ALA A 219 12.93 17.72 28.71
C ALA A 219 13.62 18.88 29.42
N THR A 220 14.43 19.65 28.69
CA THR A 220 15.08 20.86 29.20
C THR A 220 14.06 21.98 29.46
N TRP A 221 13.09 22.17 28.56
CA TRP A 221 12.03 23.16 28.73
C TRP A 221 11.16 22.87 29.96
N PHE A 222 10.72 21.63 30.15
CA PHE A 222 9.87 21.22 31.27
C PHE A 222 10.64 20.92 32.56
N GLU A 223 11.97 20.79 32.48
CA GLU A 223 12.82 20.37 33.60
C GLU A 223 12.34 19.03 34.21
N ALA A 224 11.85 18.14 33.36
CA ALA A 224 11.19 16.89 33.73
C ALA A 224 11.38 15.80 32.67
N ASP A 225 11.05 14.55 33.02
CA ASP A 225 10.96 13.46 32.05
C ASP A 225 9.75 13.65 31.13
N VAL A 226 9.99 13.56 29.82
CA VAL A 226 8.97 13.74 28.77
C VAL A 226 8.65 12.42 28.04
N SER A 227 9.06 11.28 28.59
CA SER A 227 8.80 9.95 28.03
C SER A 227 7.30 9.69 27.76
N ALA A 228 6.40 10.29 28.55
CA ALA A 228 4.95 10.24 28.33
C ALA A 228 4.49 10.81 26.97
N LEU A 229 5.30 11.67 26.34
CA LEU A 229 5.04 12.26 25.03
C LEU A 229 5.68 11.49 23.87
N ALA A 230 6.38 10.38 24.14
CA ALA A 230 7.13 9.65 23.10
C ALA A 230 6.25 9.19 21.93
N GLN A 231 4.99 8.84 22.21
CA GLN A 231 4.00 8.40 21.21
C GLN A 231 3.14 9.55 20.67
N LYS A 232 3.34 10.79 21.12
CA LYS A 232 2.59 11.97 20.65
C LYS A 232 3.29 12.61 19.46
N ASP A 233 2.52 13.10 18.49
CA ASP A 233 3.06 13.83 17.35
C ASP A 233 3.43 15.26 17.76
N LEU A 234 4.71 15.47 18.06
CA LEU A 234 5.25 16.75 18.54
C LEU A 234 5.33 17.84 17.46
N ARG A 235 5.06 17.49 16.22
CA ARG A 235 4.97 18.44 15.10
C ARG A 235 3.53 18.80 14.76
N ALA A 236 2.56 18.05 15.29
CA ALA A 236 1.15 18.37 15.12
C ALA A 236 0.76 19.52 16.05
N LEU A 237 0.28 20.62 15.46
CA LEU A 237 -0.24 21.77 16.21
C LEU A 237 -1.77 21.87 16.01
N PRO A 238 -2.56 20.95 16.58
CA PRO A 238 -4.01 20.94 16.40
C PRO A 238 -4.66 22.16 17.06
N LYS A 239 -5.86 22.52 16.59
CA LYS A 239 -6.63 23.63 17.17
C LYS A 239 -6.95 23.43 18.67
N THR A 240 -7.04 22.20 19.14
CA THR A 240 -7.23 21.88 20.57
C THR A 240 -6.06 22.41 21.40
N LEU A 241 -4.83 22.05 21.03
CA LEU A 241 -3.61 22.55 21.63
C LEU A 241 -3.52 24.08 21.61
N LEU A 242 -3.73 24.69 20.43
CA LEU A 242 -3.64 26.15 20.30
C LEU A 242 -4.67 26.89 21.18
N LYS A 243 -5.87 26.32 21.35
CA LYS A 243 -6.90 26.87 22.26
C LYS A 243 -6.49 26.71 23.72
N THR A 244 -5.90 25.58 24.09
CA THR A 244 -5.40 25.35 25.45
C THR A 244 -4.32 26.36 25.80
N VAL A 245 -3.33 26.56 24.90
CA VAL A 245 -2.29 27.59 25.04
C VAL A 245 -2.91 28.98 25.18
N ALA A 246 -3.74 29.41 24.21
CA ALA A 246 -4.34 30.75 24.24
C ALA A 246 -5.17 31.02 25.52
N ARG A 247 -5.85 29.99 26.04
CA ARG A 247 -6.64 30.11 27.27
C ARG A 247 -5.75 30.20 28.52
N ALA A 248 -4.73 29.35 28.61
CA ALA A 248 -3.84 29.30 29.76
C ALA A 248 -3.02 30.59 29.88
N THR A 249 -2.51 31.09 28.75
CA THR A 249 -1.61 32.26 28.70
C THR A 249 -2.36 33.58 28.56
N GLY A 250 -3.64 33.55 28.19
CA GLY A 250 -4.42 34.74 27.89
C GLY A 250 -4.01 35.44 26.58
N ASP A 251 -3.33 34.73 25.67
CA ASP A 251 -2.87 35.27 24.39
C ASP A 251 -4.05 35.59 23.45
N SER A 252 -4.41 36.88 23.41
CA SER A 252 -5.48 37.40 22.55
C SER A 252 -5.17 37.31 21.06
N ASP A 253 -3.89 37.36 20.68
CA ASP A 253 -3.47 37.33 19.28
C ASP A 253 -3.61 35.91 18.73
N LEU A 254 -3.19 34.91 19.50
CA LEU A 254 -3.41 33.50 19.17
C LEU A 254 -4.91 33.18 19.13
N ALA A 255 -5.69 33.71 20.07
CA ALA A 255 -7.16 33.58 20.04
C ALA A 255 -7.80 34.21 18.80
N GLU A 256 -7.30 35.36 18.32
CA GLU A 256 -7.75 35.99 17.06
C GLU A 256 -7.36 35.15 15.84
N LEU A 257 -6.14 34.60 15.78
CA LEU A 257 -5.68 33.74 14.68
C LEU A 257 -6.55 32.47 14.53
N LEU A 258 -7.09 31.95 15.63
CA LEU A 258 -7.96 30.76 15.63
C LEU A 258 -9.35 31.01 15.05
N LYS A 259 -9.75 32.27 14.79
CA LYS A 259 -11.05 32.59 14.19
C LYS A 259 -11.12 32.09 12.74
N PHE A 260 -12.29 31.59 12.34
CA PHE A 260 -12.50 30.99 11.02
C PHE A 260 -12.07 31.88 9.84
N LYS A 261 -12.32 33.19 9.94
CA LYS A 261 -11.91 34.18 8.93
C LYS A 261 -10.40 34.27 8.70
N ASN A 262 -9.58 33.82 9.65
CA ASN A 262 -8.12 33.94 9.64
C ASN A 262 -7.41 32.63 9.27
N ARG A 263 -8.10 31.68 8.61
CA ARG A 263 -7.56 30.35 8.28
C ARG A 263 -6.23 30.40 7.51
N ALA A 264 -6.10 31.30 6.53
CA ALA A 264 -4.87 31.45 5.76
C ALA A 264 -3.71 31.96 6.64
N ALA A 265 -3.94 33.03 7.40
CA ALA A 265 -2.95 33.57 8.33
C ALA A 265 -2.53 32.56 9.40
N LEU A 266 -3.47 31.75 9.92
CA LEU A 266 -3.14 30.67 10.84
C LEU A 266 -2.27 29.60 10.19
N GLN A 267 -2.57 29.22 8.94
CA GLN A 267 -1.77 28.25 8.20
C GLN A 267 -0.34 28.77 7.95
N ASP A 268 -0.20 30.04 7.57
CA ASP A 268 1.10 30.69 7.38
C ASP A 268 1.89 30.77 8.69
N TYR A 269 1.23 31.10 9.80
CA TYR A 269 1.86 31.14 11.13
C TYR A 269 2.38 29.77 11.57
N LEU A 270 1.59 28.70 11.38
CA LEU A 270 1.97 27.35 11.79
C LEU A 270 3.02 26.71 10.87
N TYR A 271 3.25 27.28 9.68
CA TYR A 271 4.17 26.71 8.71
C TYR A 271 5.60 26.69 9.25
N GLY A 272 6.13 25.49 9.46
CA GLY A 272 7.50 25.29 9.95
C GLY A 272 7.64 25.19 11.47
N LEU A 273 6.58 25.41 12.25
CA LEU A 273 6.65 25.30 13.71
C LEU A 273 6.56 23.84 14.18
N ASP A 274 7.23 23.54 15.29
CA ASP A 274 6.93 22.41 16.16
C ASP A 274 6.39 22.87 17.54
N ILE A 275 6.11 21.92 18.43
CA ILE A 275 5.56 22.21 19.75
C ILE A 275 6.48 23.08 20.60
N LEU A 276 7.79 22.91 20.51
CA LEU A 276 8.72 23.69 21.33
C LEU A 276 8.70 25.15 20.89
N ASP A 277 8.71 25.41 19.58
CA ASP A 277 8.62 26.78 19.07
C ASP A 277 7.33 27.47 19.51
N LEU A 278 6.21 26.74 19.54
CA LEU A 278 4.93 27.25 20.05
C LEU A 278 5.02 27.61 21.53
N LEU A 279 5.59 26.74 22.37
CA LEU A 279 5.71 26.97 23.81
C LEU A 279 6.65 28.15 24.10
N GLU A 280 7.81 28.20 23.46
CA GLU A 280 8.80 29.27 23.64
C GLU A 280 8.22 30.65 23.26
N THR A 281 7.40 30.70 22.21
CA THR A 281 6.85 31.98 21.71
C THR A 281 5.53 32.40 22.35
N ARG A 282 4.68 31.44 22.75
CA ARG A 282 3.29 31.70 23.19
C ARG A 282 3.04 31.37 24.65
N ASP A 283 3.90 30.59 25.29
CA ASP A 283 3.85 30.23 26.71
C ASP A 283 5.20 30.42 27.43
N PRO A 284 5.81 31.62 27.39
CA PRO A 284 7.08 31.87 28.09
C PRO A 284 6.97 31.72 29.62
N GLY A 285 5.74 31.75 30.15
CA GLY A 285 5.44 31.51 31.56
C GLY A 285 5.43 30.05 31.98
N LYS A 286 5.61 29.10 31.03
CA LYS A 286 5.54 27.64 31.26
C LYS A 286 4.25 27.21 31.98
N LEU A 287 3.10 27.75 31.55
CA LEU A 287 1.79 27.46 32.15
C LEU A 287 1.21 26.12 31.67
N ILE A 288 1.57 25.68 30.47
CA ILE A 288 1.18 24.39 29.93
C ILE A 288 1.99 23.28 30.60
N THR A 289 1.31 22.22 31.03
CA THR A 289 1.92 21.05 31.68
C THR A 289 2.09 19.88 30.70
N LEU A 290 2.85 18.86 31.11
CA LEU A 290 2.97 17.61 30.35
C LEU A 290 1.63 16.87 30.22
N ASP A 291 0.81 16.89 31.27
CA ASP A 291 -0.52 16.27 31.25
C ASP A 291 -1.44 16.96 30.25
N ASP A 292 -1.40 18.29 30.18
CA ASP A 292 -2.16 19.05 29.17
C ASP A 292 -1.76 18.63 27.76
N LEU A 293 -0.44 18.50 27.49
CA LEU A 293 0.07 18.06 26.19
C LEU A 293 -0.35 16.63 25.87
N GLN A 294 -0.30 15.72 26.84
CA GLN A 294 -0.70 14.33 26.66
C GLN A 294 -2.19 14.20 26.30
N GLU A 295 -3.05 15.06 26.85
CA GLU A 295 -4.48 15.09 26.54
C GLU A 295 -4.77 15.64 25.15
N VAL A 296 -4.08 16.72 24.73
CA VAL A 296 -4.46 17.48 23.53
C VAL A 296 -3.69 17.10 22.26
N LEU A 297 -2.51 16.48 22.39
CA LEU A 297 -1.73 16.05 21.24
C LEU A 297 -2.25 14.72 20.69
N PRO A 298 -2.32 14.58 19.35
CA PRO A 298 -2.63 13.30 18.74
C PRO A 298 -1.44 12.34 18.88
N ASP A 299 -1.73 11.04 18.80
CA ASP A 299 -0.69 10.03 18.71
C ASP A 299 -0.02 10.06 17.32
N ILE A 300 1.21 9.55 17.24
CA ILE A 300 1.96 9.45 15.97
C ILE A 300 1.23 8.47 15.05
N ALA A 301 0.77 8.98 13.91
CA ALA A 301 0.28 8.14 12.82
C ALA A 301 1.45 7.60 11.97
N PRO A 302 1.34 6.39 11.39
CA PRO A 302 2.28 5.93 10.39
C PRO A 302 2.25 6.83 9.14
N ARG A 303 3.35 6.86 8.39
CA ARG A 303 3.47 7.63 7.15
C ARG A 303 3.55 6.68 5.95
N ALA A 304 2.63 6.86 5.01
CA ALA A 304 2.60 6.10 3.77
C ALA A 304 3.62 6.65 2.75
N TYR A 305 4.25 5.73 2.02
CA TYR A 305 5.15 6.00 0.90
C TYR A 305 4.86 5.03 -0.23
N SER A 306 4.79 5.52 -1.47
CA SER A 306 4.69 4.67 -2.65
C SER A 306 5.97 3.83 -2.81
N ILE A 307 5.81 2.53 -3.00
CA ILE A 307 6.94 1.60 -3.12
C ILE A 307 7.67 1.83 -4.45
N ALA A 308 9.01 1.81 -4.41
CA ALA A 308 9.90 2.13 -5.54
C ALA A 308 10.72 0.93 -6.06
N SER A 309 10.23 -0.30 -5.86
CA SER A 309 10.89 -1.52 -6.33
C SER A 309 9.88 -2.60 -6.68
N ALA A 310 10.25 -3.55 -7.54
CA ALA A 310 9.49 -4.80 -7.73
C ALA A 310 10.36 -6.01 -7.33
N SER A 311 10.25 -6.45 -6.08
CA SER A 311 11.01 -7.59 -5.55
C SER A 311 10.25 -8.32 -4.45
N PRO A 312 10.30 -9.67 -4.43
CA PRO A 312 9.64 -10.46 -3.38
C PRO A 312 10.40 -10.47 -2.04
N GLN A 313 11.63 -9.96 -2.01
CA GLN A 313 12.51 -10.02 -0.82
C GLN A 313 12.93 -8.65 -0.32
N LYS A 314 12.73 -7.60 -1.12
CA LYS A 314 13.27 -6.27 -0.84
C LYS A 314 12.24 -5.21 -1.20
N LEU A 315 12.15 -4.19 -0.36
CA LEU A 315 11.27 -3.05 -0.59
C LEU A 315 12.09 -1.77 -0.63
N ARG A 316 11.87 -0.92 -1.63
CA ARG A 316 12.59 0.35 -1.78
C ARG A 316 11.70 1.56 -1.53
N LEU A 317 12.23 2.51 -0.78
CA LEU A 317 11.67 3.82 -0.51
C LEU A 317 12.46 4.89 -1.26
N CYS A 318 11.73 5.75 -1.98
CA CYS A 318 12.25 6.99 -2.55
C CYS A 318 11.63 8.16 -1.78
N MET A 319 12.39 8.81 -0.89
CA MET A 319 11.82 9.81 0.03
C MET A 319 12.61 11.10 0.07
N ARG A 320 11.89 12.23 0.04
CA ARG A 320 12.51 13.55 0.14
C ARG A 320 12.62 13.93 1.62
N GLU A 321 13.85 14.08 2.10
CA GLU A 321 14.11 14.60 3.45
C GLU A 321 13.51 15.99 3.60
N ILE A 322 12.69 16.15 4.63
CA ILE A 322 12.17 17.45 5.03
C ILE A 322 13.11 17.96 6.12
N SER A 323 13.90 18.99 5.80
CA SER A 323 14.75 19.67 6.75
C SER A 323 14.83 21.17 6.44
N TYR A 324 14.78 21.99 7.47
CA TYR A 324 14.91 23.45 7.38
C TYR A 324 15.36 24.01 8.73
N ASP A 325 15.96 25.19 8.72
CA ASP A 325 16.28 25.93 9.94
C ASP A 325 15.15 26.90 10.27
N HIS A 326 14.69 26.88 11.52
CA HIS A 326 13.71 27.82 12.05
C HIS A 326 14.06 28.19 13.49
N SER A 327 13.94 29.47 13.85
CA SER A 327 14.21 29.96 15.21
C SER A 327 15.56 29.49 15.82
N GLY A 328 16.60 29.40 14.98
CA GLY A 328 17.95 29.00 15.40
C GLY A 328 18.14 27.51 15.67
N ARG A 329 17.13 26.68 15.35
CA ARG A 329 17.14 25.22 15.50
C ARG A 329 16.91 24.56 14.14
N LYS A 330 17.47 23.36 13.96
CA LYS A 330 17.23 22.54 12.77
C LYS A 330 15.97 21.72 13.00
N HIS A 331 15.02 21.81 12.08
CA HIS A 331 13.77 21.05 12.10
C HIS A 331 13.83 19.94 11.08
N LEU A 332 13.36 18.77 11.48
CA LEU A 332 13.25 17.59 10.63
C LEU A 332 11.79 17.16 10.52
N GLY A 333 11.38 16.70 9.34
CA GLY A 333 10.10 16.01 9.20
C GLY A 333 10.10 14.73 10.04
N LEU A 334 8.97 14.40 10.68
CA LEU A 334 8.92 13.27 11.62
C LEU A 334 9.43 11.97 10.97
N SER A 335 8.84 11.60 9.83
CA SER A 335 9.15 10.33 9.18
C SER A 335 10.44 10.36 8.36
N THR A 336 10.65 11.42 7.58
CA THR A 336 11.83 11.51 6.70
C THR A 336 13.10 11.84 7.48
N GLY A 337 13.01 12.60 8.56
CA GLY A 337 14.09 12.80 9.54
C GLY A 337 14.40 11.53 10.33
N TYR A 338 13.37 10.80 10.78
CA TYR A 338 13.52 9.50 11.42
C TYR A 338 14.32 8.52 10.54
N MET A 339 13.98 8.42 9.25
CA MET A 339 14.71 7.58 8.31
C MET A 339 16.11 8.14 7.99
N ALA A 340 16.26 9.46 7.79
CA ALA A 340 17.55 10.08 7.50
C ALA A 340 18.61 9.86 8.60
N ALA A 341 18.16 9.68 9.84
CA ALA A 341 19.02 9.42 11.00
C ALA A 341 19.43 7.94 11.17
N ARG A 342 18.92 7.02 10.34
CA ARG A 342 19.25 5.59 10.40
C ARG A 342 20.47 5.23 9.57
N ALA A 343 21.05 4.08 9.88
CA ALA A 343 22.16 3.48 9.14
C ALA A 343 21.79 2.10 8.59
N VAL A 344 22.57 1.63 7.63
CA VAL A 344 22.52 0.24 7.16
C VAL A 344 22.74 -0.69 8.36
N GLY A 345 21.85 -1.67 8.50
CA GLY A 345 21.85 -2.62 9.62
C GLY A 345 20.82 -2.32 10.71
N ASP A 346 20.32 -1.08 10.81
CA ASP A 346 19.21 -0.74 11.70
C ASP A 346 17.91 -1.42 11.23
N SER A 347 16.94 -1.55 12.12
CA SER A 347 15.58 -1.98 11.79
C SER A 347 14.60 -0.82 11.90
N VAL A 348 13.59 -0.84 11.02
CA VAL A 348 12.47 0.10 11.05
C VAL A 348 11.13 -0.65 10.96
N PRO A 349 10.15 -0.29 11.79
CA PRO A 349 8.82 -0.88 11.74
C PRO A 349 8.07 -0.43 10.49
N ILE A 350 7.58 -1.40 9.71
CA ILE A 350 6.79 -1.18 8.51
C ILE A 350 5.53 -2.06 8.46
N ALA A 351 4.55 -1.62 7.69
CA ALA A 351 3.45 -2.44 7.19
C ALA A 351 3.25 -2.11 5.72
N VAL A 352 2.80 -3.07 4.90
CA VAL A 352 2.48 -2.83 3.50
C VAL A 352 0.98 -2.94 3.33
N ARG A 353 0.40 -2.02 2.54
CA ARG A 353 -1.02 -2.05 2.22
C ARG A 353 -1.22 -1.90 0.71
N PRO A 354 -2.18 -2.64 0.15
CA PRO A 354 -2.60 -2.46 -1.23
C PRO A 354 -3.09 -1.04 -1.50
N ASN A 355 -2.90 -0.56 -2.72
CA ASN A 355 -3.47 0.71 -3.17
C ASN A 355 -4.30 0.54 -4.45
N PRO A 356 -5.53 0.00 -4.36
CA PRO A 356 -6.35 -0.32 -5.53
C PRO A 356 -6.61 0.86 -6.46
N GLU A 357 -6.74 2.07 -5.90
CA GLU A 357 -6.95 3.32 -6.64
C GLU A 357 -5.75 3.71 -7.53
N PHE A 358 -4.57 3.15 -7.27
CA PHE A 358 -3.34 3.39 -8.02
C PHE A 358 -2.65 2.10 -8.52
N ALA A 359 -3.35 0.97 -8.51
CA ALA A 359 -2.83 -0.28 -9.06
C ALA A 359 -2.48 -0.13 -10.55
N PHE A 360 -1.48 -0.83 -11.05
CA PHE A 360 -1.16 -0.81 -12.49
C PHE A 360 -2.05 -1.79 -13.26
N ASP A 361 -2.44 -1.42 -14.47
CA ASP A 361 -3.18 -2.29 -15.40
C ASP A 361 -2.15 -2.99 -16.29
N ALA A 362 -2.01 -4.31 -16.14
CA ALA A 362 -1.03 -5.08 -16.87
C ALA A 362 -1.41 -5.27 -18.36
N ASP A 363 -2.67 -5.05 -18.75
CA ASP A 363 -3.14 -5.28 -20.12
C ASP A 363 -3.10 -4.01 -20.98
N ARG A 364 -2.71 -2.87 -20.40
CA ARG A 364 -2.77 -1.55 -21.06
C ARG A 364 -1.47 -0.78 -20.88
N PRO A 365 -1.03 -0.03 -21.91
CA PRO A 365 0.12 0.84 -21.78
C PRO A 365 -0.04 1.88 -20.66
N ALA A 366 1.05 2.23 -19.99
CA ALA A 366 1.05 3.24 -18.94
C ALA A 366 1.53 4.60 -19.47
N LEU A 367 0.73 5.65 -19.28
CA LEU A 367 1.17 7.05 -19.35
C LEU A 367 1.42 7.56 -17.92
N MET A 368 2.68 7.58 -17.52
CA MET A 368 3.14 7.90 -16.17
C MET A 368 3.57 9.37 -16.10
N ILE A 369 3.05 10.11 -15.13
CA ILE A 369 3.32 11.54 -14.92
C ILE A 369 3.75 11.73 -13.46
N GLY A 370 5.05 11.98 -13.26
CA GLY A 370 5.67 12.02 -11.94
C GLY A 370 6.51 13.28 -11.72
N THR A 371 6.45 13.84 -10.51
CA THR A 371 7.38 14.92 -10.12
C THR A 371 8.13 14.57 -8.85
N GLY A 372 9.44 14.79 -8.84
CA GLY A 372 10.32 14.45 -7.72
C GLY A 372 10.16 13.00 -7.27
N VAL A 373 9.93 12.80 -5.98
CA VAL A 373 9.74 11.45 -5.40
C VAL A 373 8.46 10.75 -5.86
N GLY A 374 7.54 11.46 -6.53
CA GLY A 374 6.40 10.85 -7.23
C GLY A 374 6.80 9.93 -8.39
N VAL A 375 8.09 9.81 -8.70
CA VAL A 375 8.60 8.78 -9.62
C VAL A 375 8.56 7.36 -9.01
N ALA A 376 8.48 7.25 -7.68
CA ALA A 376 8.56 5.99 -6.94
C ALA A 376 7.71 4.84 -7.52
N PRO A 377 6.38 4.96 -7.66
CA PRO A 377 5.56 3.85 -8.16
C PRO A 377 5.89 3.49 -9.62
N PHE A 378 6.38 4.44 -10.42
CA PHE A 378 6.80 4.21 -11.80
C PHE A 378 8.10 3.42 -11.89
N ILE A 379 9.04 3.65 -10.96
CA ILE A 379 10.22 2.80 -10.83
C ILE A 379 9.81 1.37 -10.51
N SER A 380 8.88 1.18 -9.56
CA SER A 380 8.36 -0.15 -9.22
C SER A 380 7.74 -0.84 -10.44
N TYR A 381 6.89 -0.14 -11.19
CA TYR A 381 6.23 -0.72 -12.37
C TYR A 381 7.24 -1.07 -13.49
N LEU A 382 8.16 -0.16 -13.80
CA LEU A 382 9.17 -0.39 -14.84
C LEU A 382 10.14 -1.53 -14.46
N GLU A 383 10.48 -1.68 -13.18
CA GLU A 383 11.26 -2.83 -12.72
C GLU A 383 10.50 -4.14 -12.97
N GLN A 384 9.21 -4.20 -12.63
CA GLN A 384 8.40 -5.40 -12.88
C GLN A 384 8.32 -5.73 -14.38
N GLN A 385 8.04 -4.74 -15.23
CA GLN A 385 7.93 -4.92 -16.67
C GLN A 385 9.27 -5.36 -17.29
N SER A 386 10.39 -4.84 -16.80
CA SER A 386 11.72 -5.26 -17.26
C SER A 386 12.07 -6.72 -16.91
N GLN A 387 11.41 -7.32 -15.92
CA GLN A 387 11.59 -8.73 -15.54
C GLN A 387 10.73 -9.69 -16.38
N GLN A 388 9.67 -9.19 -17.02
CA GLN A 388 8.70 -9.99 -17.76
C GLN A 388 8.96 -10.02 -19.28
N ASP A 389 9.98 -9.29 -19.77
CA ASP A 389 10.26 -9.08 -21.21
C ASP A 389 9.03 -8.60 -22.01
N GLU A 390 8.07 -7.95 -21.34
CA GLU A 390 6.87 -7.41 -21.97
C GLU A 390 7.16 -6.03 -22.56
N SER A 391 6.95 -5.90 -23.87
CA SER A 391 7.07 -4.64 -24.59
C SER A 391 5.71 -3.96 -24.65
N GLN A 392 5.47 -3.02 -23.75
CA GLN A 392 4.33 -2.09 -23.83
C GLN A 392 4.80 -0.68 -24.16
N THR A 393 3.95 0.10 -24.84
CA THR A 393 4.23 1.50 -25.20
C THR A 393 4.11 2.42 -23.98
N ASN A 394 4.98 2.24 -23.00
CA ASN A 394 4.98 3.03 -21.77
C ASN A 394 5.62 4.39 -22.03
N ILE A 395 5.03 5.45 -21.47
CA ILE A 395 5.55 6.81 -21.52
C ILE A 395 5.72 7.33 -20.10
N LEU A 396 6.86 7.96 -19.81
CA LEU A 396 7.11 8.65 -18.54
C LEU A 396 7.37 10.14 -18.78
N CYS A 397 6.55 10.99 -18.19
CA CYS A 397 6.78 12.41 -18.02
C CYS A 397 7.32 12.67 -16.60
N PHE A 398 8.62 12.90 -16.46
CA PHE A 398 9.29 13.13 -15.19
C PHE A 398 9.69 14.60 -15.00
N GLY A 399 9.37 15.20 -13.86
CA GLY A 399 9.74 16.57 -13.54
C GLY A 399 10.60 16.71 -12.27
N GLU A 400 11.67 17.51 -12.33
CA GLU A 400 12.44 17.92 -11.14
C GLU A 400 13.00 19.35 -11.25
N LYS A 401 13.83 19.76 -10.27
CA LYS A 401 14.51 21.05 -10.24
C LYS A 401 15.64 21.11 -11.26
N LEU A 402 16.61 20.20 -11.16
CA LEU A 402 17.88 20.28 -11.88
C LEU A 402 18.25 18.93 -12.50
N SER A 403 18.66 18.90 -13.77
CA SER A 403 19.02 17.64 -14.44
C SER A 403 20.26 16.96 -13.87
N HIS A 404 21.29 17.73 -13.54
CA HIS A 404 22.60 17.18 -13.15
C HIS A 404 22.62 16.52 -11.76
N CYS A 405 21.68 16.86 -10.88
CA CYS A 405 21.66 16.36 -9.49
C CYS A 405 20.30 15.80 -9.04
N ASP A 406 19.19 16.15 -9.70
CA ASP A 406 17.85 15.69 -9.34
C ASP A 406 17.22 14.77 -10.41
N PHE A 407 17.99 14.24 -11.37
CA PHE A 407 17.51 13.19 -12.26
C PHE A 407 17.47 11.83 -11.55
N LEU A 408 16.47 11.68 -10.68
CA LEU A 408 16.27 10.50 -9.84
C LEU A 408 16.14 9.24 -10.72
N TYR A 409 16.95 8.22 -10.42
CA TYR A 409 16.99 6.96 -11.18
C TYR A 409 17.34 7.13 -12.67
N GLY A 410 18.04 8.19 -13.06
CA GLY A 410 18.31 8.51 -14.47
C GLY A 410 18.98 7.39 -15.28
N ASP A 411 19.96 6.70 -14.70
CA ASP A 411 20.62 5.56 -15.36
C ASP A 411 19.65 4.40 -15.62
N PHE A 412 18.80 4.09 -14.64
CA PHE A 412 17.78 3.04 -14.77
C PHE A 412 16.74 3.41 -15.83
N LEU A 413 16.20 4.64 -15.78
CA LEU A 413 15.21 5.12 -16.75
C LEU A 413 15.75 5.15 -18.18
N THR A 414 17.02 5.55 -18.35
CA THR A 414 17.70 5.53 -19.65
C THR A 414 17.89 4.09 -20.15
N SER A 415 18.21 3.16 -19.25
CA SER A 415 18.30 1.73 -19.58
C SER A 415 16.94 1.16 -20.00
N CYS A 416 15.85 1.48 -19.28
CA CYS A 416 14.50 1.07 -19.67
C CYS A 416 14.13 1.58 -21.06
N GLN A 417 14.55 2.81 -21.42
CA GLN A 417 14.33 3.34 -22.75
C GLN A 417 15.14 2.60 -23.82
N ALA A 418 16.41 2.29 -23.55
CA ALA A 418 17.26 1.54 -24.46
C ALA A 418 16.77 0.09 -24.69
N MET A 419 16.16 -0.52 -23.67
CA MET A 419 15.59 -1.88 -23.73
C MET A 419 14.15 -1.92 -24.28
N GLY A 420 13.51 -0.77 -24.48
CA GLY A 420 12.14 -0.69 -25.01
C GLY A 420 11.03 -0.86 -23.96
N THR A 421 11.36 -1.14 -22.69
CA THR A 421 10.39 -1.14 -21.57
C THR A 421 9.70 0.22 -21.42
N LEU A 422 10.43 1.29 -21.72
CA LEU A 422 9.93 2.66 -21.81
C LEU A 422 10.05 3.14 -23.25
N SER A 423 8.93 3.35 -23.93
CA SER A 423 8.95 3.82 -25.32
C SER A 423 9.41 5.28 -25.43
N THR A 424 9.03 6.10 -24.45
CA THR A 424 9.32 7.53 -24.44
C THR A 424 9.60 8.02 -23.01
N LEU A 425 10.74 8.68 -22.82
CA LEU A 425 11.08 9.42 -21.60
C LEU A 425 11.06 10.93 -21.89
N ILE A 426 10.17 11.65 -21.22
CA ILE A 426 10.03 13.10 -21.31
C ILE A 426 10.44 13.69 -19.96
N THR A 427 11.47 14.53 -19.94
CA THR A 427 11.96 15.18 -18.71
C THR A 427 11.68 16.67 -18.68
N ALA A 428 11.35 17.21 -17.52
CA ALA A 428 11.15 18.64 -17.29
C ALA A 428 11.97 19.13 -16.09
N TYR A 429 12.86 20.09 -16.31
CA TYR A 429 13.72 20.65 -15.26
C TYR A 429 13.41 22.13 -15.04
N SER A 430 12.84 22.45 -13.88
CA SER A 430 12.33 23.79 -13.59
C SER A 430 13.41 24.84 -13.34
N ARG A 431 14.68 24.46 -13.19
CA ARG A 431 15.82 25.35 -12.87
C ARG A 431 17.04 25.21 -13.78
N ASP A 432 16.96 24.42 -14.85
CA ASP A 432 18.06 24.28 -15.83
C ASP A 432 18.20 25.50 -16.76
N HIS A 433 17.13 26.28 -16.90
CA HIS A 433 17.05 27.43 -17.78
C HIS A 433 16.48 28.65 -17.05
N GLU A 434 16.67 29.86 -17.61
CA GLU A 434 16.08 31.09 -17.07
C GLU A 434 14.55 31.03 -17.00
N GLN A 435 13.93 30.39 -18.00
CA GLN A 435 12.51 30.13 -18.03
C GLN A 435 12.21 28.79 -17.34
N LYS A 436 11.28 28.82 -16.39
CA LYS A 436 10.82 27.62 -15.69
C LYS A 436 10.10 26.70 -16.67
N PHE A 437 10.51 25.44 -16.70
CA PHE A 437 9.90 24.39 -17.51
C PHE A 437 9.41 23.25 -16.61
N TYR A 438 8.10 23.03 -16.58
CA TYR A 438 7.46 22.04 -15.71
C TYR A 438 6.87 20.88 -16.51
N VAL A 439 6.39 19.85 -15.82
CA VAL A 439 5.86 18.63 -16.45
C VAL A 439 4.67 18.93 -17.37
N GLN A 440 3.78 19.87 -17.01
CA GLN A 440 2.67 20.30 -17.86
C GLN A 440 3.14 20.93 -19.18
N ASP A 441 4.28 21.62 -19.17
CA ASP A 441 4.86 22.24 -20.36
C ASP A 441 5.48 21.17 -21.26
N ALA A 442 6.16 20.20 -20.65
CA ALA A 442 6.70 19.04 -21.34
C ALA A 442 5.59 18.17 -21.97
N MET A 443 4.44 18.03 -21.29
CA MET A 443 3.28 17.36 -21.85
C MET A 443 2.75 18.07 -23.10
N ARG A 444 2.58 19.39 -23.05
CA ARG A 444 2.14 20.18 -24.22
C ARG A 444 3.12 20.06 -25.39
N ALA A 445 4.42 20.12 -25.11
CA ALA A 445 5.46 19.98 -26.13
C ALA A 445 5.47 18.60 -26.82
N ASN A 446 4.88 17.58 -26.18
CA ASN A 446 4.83 16.20 -26.68
C ASN A 446 3.37 15.73 -26.92
N ALA A 447 2.47 16.66 -27.23
CA ALA A 447 1.04 16.38 -27.31
C ALA A 447 0.68 15.21 -28.24
N ASP A 448 1.32 15.09 -29.41
CA ASP A 448 1.03 14.03 -30.38
C ASP A 448 1.33 12.62 -29.81
N ALA A 449 2.46 12.46 -29.11
CA ALA A 449 2.85 11.19 -28.51
C ALA A 449 1.89 10.80 -27.37
N LEU A 450 1.55 11.77 -26.51
CA LEU A 450 0.62 11.56 -25.41
C LEU A 450 -0.77 11.22 -25.90
N TYR A 451 -1.28 11.98 -26.88
CA TYR A 451 -2.59 11.74 -27.49
C TYR A 451 -2.64 10.36 -28.15
N GLY A 452 -1.60 9.98 -28.90
CA GLY A 452 -1.49 8.66 -29.51
C GLY A 452 -1.59 7.53 -28.49
N ALA A 453 -0.83 7.60 -27.39
CA ALA A 453 -0.90 6.59 -26.32
C ALA A 453 -2.29 6.50 -25.69
N ILE A 454 -2.94 7.64 -25.43
CA ILE A 454 -4.30 7.69 -24.85
C ILE A 454 -5.32 7.06 -25.81
N GLN A 455 -5.20 7.31 -27.12
CA GLN A 455 -6.06 6.67 -28.14
C GLN A 455 -5.82 5.16 -28.24
N SER A 456 -4.57 4.71 -28.04
CA SER A 456 -4.22 3.28 -28.00
C SER A 456 -4.65 2.56 -26.71
N GLY A 457 -5.39 3.22 -25.82
CA GLY A 457 -5.97 2.59 -24.64
C GLY A 457 -5.19 2.77 -23.34
N ALA A 458 -4.12 3.59 -23.34
CA ALA A 458 -3.27 3.79 -22.17
C ALA A 458 -4.03 4.25 -20.91
N VAL A 459 -3.57 3.82 -19.74
CA VAL A 459 -4.02 4.33 -18.44
C VAL A 459 -3.09 5.44 -18.00
N ILE A 460 -3.65 6.56 -17.53
CA ILE A 460 -2.90 7.73 -17.08
C ILE A 460 -2.68 7.62 -15.58
N TYR A 461 -1.42 7.69 -15.15
CA TYR A 461 -1.02 7.65 -13.75
C TYR A 461 -0.34 8.97 -13.37
N VAL A 462 -0.84 9.61 -12.31
CA VAL A 462 -0.29 10.88 -11.83
C VAL A 462 0.16 10.74 -10.38
N CYS A 463 1.45 10.96 -10.12
CA CYS A 463 2.01 10.86 -8.76
C CYS A 463 2.91 12.05 -8.41
N GLY A 464 2.75 12.59 -7.20
CA GLY A 464 3.56 13.70 -6.70
C GLY A 464 2.78 14.72 -5.88
N ASN A 465 3.29 15.96 -5.83
CA ASN A 465 2.78 16.99 -4.93
C ASN A 465 1.35 17.46 -5.32
N LYS A 466 0.40 17.27 -4.40
CA LYS A 466 -1.02 17.60 -4.61
C LYS A 466 -1.29 19.08 -4.88
N SER A 467 -0.56 19.99 -4.23
CA SER A 467 -0.82 21.43 -4.29
C SER A 467 -0.56 22.05 -5.67
N HIS A 468 0.25 21.41 -6.51
CA HIS A 468 0.68 21.98 -7.79
C HIS A 468 0.49 21.07 -8.99
N LEU A 469 0.43 19.75 -8.82
CA LEU A 469 0.43 18.81 -9.94
C LEU A 469 -0.96 18.55 -10.51
N GLY A 470 -1.96 18.27 -9.66
CA GLY A 470 -3.26 17.76 -10.12
C GLY A 470 -3.98 18.69 -11.09
N GLY A 471 -4.12 19.98 -10.75
CA GLY A 471 -4.74 20.97 -11.64
C GLY A 471 -3.94 21.21 -12.92
N ALA A 472 -2.62 21.35 -12.80
CA ALA A 472 -1.74 21.61 -13.93
C ALA A 472 -1.74 20.47 -14.96
N VAL A 473 -1.78 19.21 -14.50
CA VAL A 473 -1.87 18.03 -15.37
C VAL A 473 -3.24 17.95 -16.06
N ASN A 474 -4.33 18.24 -15.34
CA ASN A 474 -5.66 18.28 -15.97
C ASN A 474 -5.73 19.33 -17.08
N ASP A 475 -5.23 20.54 -16.84
CA ASP A 475 -5.18 21.60 -17.85
C ASP A 475 -4.31 21.19 -19.05
N ALA A 476 -3.15 20.57 -18.79
CA ALA A 476 -2.29 20.05 -19.86
C ALA A 476 -2.95 18.96 -20.69
N LEU A 477 -3.72 18.05 -20.08
CA LEU A 477 -4.46 17.02 -20.82
C LEU A 477 -5.53 17.64 -21.73
N LEU A 478 -6.25 18.65 -21.24
CA LEU A 478 -7.22 19.39 -22.06
C LEU A 478 -6.54 20.06 -23.26
N ASP A 479 -5.35 20.63 -23.05
CA ASP A 479 -4.56 21.24 -24.13
C ASP A 479 -4.08 20.18 -25.13
N VAL A 480 -3.61 19.01 -24.66
CA VAL A 480 -3.21 17.88 -25.52
C VAL A 480 -4.38 17.41 -26.38
N PHE A 481 -5.58 17.26 -25.81
CA PHE A 481 -6.77 16.83 -26.56
C PHE A 481 -7.19 17.84 -27.62
N GLN A 482 -7.05 19.14 -27.35
CA GLN A 482 -7.36 20.19 -28.32
C GLN A 482 -6.31 20.28 -29.43
N GLN A 483 -5.02 20.22 -29.07
CA GLN A 483 -3.91 20.40 -30.02
C GLN A 483 -3.74 19.20 -30.95
N ALA A 484 -3.50 18.01 -30.39
CA ALA A 484 -3.20 16.81 -31.16
C ALA A 484 -4.48 16.13 -31.69
N GLY A 485 -5.57 16.21 -30.92
CA GLY A 485 -6.86 15.62 -31.31
C GLY A 485 -7.74 16.53 -32.16
N GLN A 486 -7.38 17.81 -32.32
CA GLN A 486 -8.20 18.84 -33.00
C GLN A 486 -9.62 18.95 -32.44
N ASN A 487 -9.79 18.60 -31.16
CA ASN A 487 -11.07 18.65 -30.47
C ASN A 487 -11.41 20.08 -30.03
N SER A 488 -12.69 20.41 -30.01
CA SER A 488 -13.20 21.60 -29.33
C SER A 488 -12.96 21.52 -27.81
N PRO A 489 -13.00 22.65 -27.08
CA PRO A 489 -12.90 22.66 -25.61
C PRO A 489 -13.94 21.76 -24.92
N GLU A 490 -15.16 21.70 -25.45
CA GLU A 490 -16.25 20.87 -24.95
C GLU A 490 -15.95 19.38 -25.15
N GLU A 491 -15.46 19.00 -26.33
CA GLU A 491 -15.06 17.61 -26.64
C GLU A 491 -13.88 17.16 -25.78
N ALA A 492 -12.85 18.00 -25.63
CA ALA A 492 -11.71 17.73 -24.75
C ALA A 492 -12.15 17.50 -23.29
N SER A 493 -13.08 18.33 -22.80
CA SER A 493 -13.65 18.18 -21.46
C SER A 493 -14.47 16.88 -21.32
N ALA A 494 -15.23 16.50 -22.34
CA ALA A 494 -15.99 15.25 -22.36
C ALA A 494 -15.07 14.02 -22.37
N MET A 495 -13.97 14.06 -23.14
CA MET A 495 -12.96 13.00 -23.17
C MET A 495 -12.31 12.82 -21.80
N LEU A 496 -11.90 13.90 -21.14
CA LEU A 496 -11.30 13.83 -19.81
C LEU A 496 -12.26 13.14 -18.81
N ARG A 497 -13.53 13.55 -18.80
CA ARG A 497 -14.56 12.93 -17.95
C ARG A 497 -14.81 11.45 -18.27
N ALA A 498 -14.75 11.08 -19.55
CA ALA A 498 -14.91 9.70 -19.97
C ALA A 498 -13.74 8.82 -19.47
N LEU A 499 -12.51 9.33 -19.52
CA LEU A 499 -11.35 8.63 -18.96
C LEU A 499 -11.45 8.46 -17.44
N GLU A 500 -11.90 9.49 -16.72
CA GLU A 500 -12.13 9.41 -15.26
C GLU A 500 -13.23 8.40 -14.92
N THR A 501 -14.36 8.44 -15.63
CA THR A 501 -15.48 7.50 -15.40
C THR A 501 -15.08 6.05 -15.70
N ALA A 502 -14.19 5.85 -16.67
CA ALA A 502 -13.67 4.54 -17.04
C ALA A 502 -12.50 4.05 -16.14
N GLY A 503 -12.10 4.80 -15.10
CA GLY A 503 -10.97 4.44 -14.25
C GLY A 503 -9.60 4.47 -14.96
N ARG A 504 -9.51 5.18 -16.09
CA ARG A 504 -8.29 5.32 -16.91
C ARG A 504 -7.41 6.51 -16.49
N ILE A 505 -7.77 7.20 -15.41
CA ILE A 505 -6.93 8.21 -14.75
C ILE A 505 -6.82 7.88 -13.27
N ARG A 506 -5.63 7.50 -12.83
CA ARG A 506 -5.31 7.11 -11.45
C ARG A 506 -4.36 8.13 -10.84
N ARG A 507 -4.59 8.51 -9.58
CA ARG A 507 -3.88 9.62 -8.92
C ARG A 507 -3.42 9.22 -7.52
N ASP A 508 -2.12 9.31 -7.28
CA ASP A 508 -1.48 9.16 -5.97
C ASP A 508 -0.79 10.49 -5.61
N LEU A 509 -1.58 11.42 -5.06
CA LEU A 509 -1.15 12.79 -4.78
C LEU A 509 -1.12 13.04 -3.27
N PHE A 510 0.05 13.50 -2.79
CA PHE A 510 0.33 13.74 -1.37
C PHE A 510 0.71 15.20 -1.06
#